data_AF-A0AAV9ZDG9-F1
#
_entry.id   AF-A0AAV9ZDG9-F1
#
_cell.length_a   1.000
_cell.length_b   1.000
_cell.length_c   1.000
_cell.angle_alpha   90.00
_cell.angle_beta   90.00
_cell.angle_gamma   90.00
#
_symmetry.space_group_name_H-M   'P 1'
#
loop_
_entity.id
_entity.type
_entity.pdbx_description
1 polymer ?
#
loop_
_entity_poly.entity_id
_entity_poly.type
_entity_poly.pdbx_seq_one_letter_code
_entity_poly.pdbx_strand_id
1 'polypeptide(L)'
;RLGEVQFYFRAETDEEVQAFALIDRYSDPDPEFYEDSYRTLWSCQPGGGVHLSVIPAKWILAVVALVPHDLAPGASLRFLPGRYFLVEQPRQDVIRMG
;
A
#
# COMPACT_ATOMS: atom_id res chain seq x y z
N ARG A 1 -0.45 0.79 -8.81
CA ARG A 1 -1.12 1.69 -7.85
C ARG A 1 -1.28 0.95 -6.54
N LEU A 2 -1.12 1.65 -5.42
CA LEU A 2 -1.29 1.08 -4.09
C LEU A 2 -2.70 1.32 -3.58
N GLY A 3 -3.22 0.40 -2.77
CA GLY A 3 -4.52 0.52 -2.14
C GLY A 3 -4.63 -0.41 -0.94
N GLU A 4 -5.39 0.02 0.07
CA GLU A 4 -5.71 -0.78 1.24
C GLU A 4 -6.95 -1.63 0.94
N VAL A 5 -6.83 -2.95 1.15
CA VAL A 5 -7.97 -3.86 1.02
C VAL A 5 -8.86 -3.68 2.26
N GLN A 6 -10.06 -3.19 2.05
CA GLN A 6 -11.05 -3.00 3.12
C GLN A 6 -11.72 -4.34 3.47
N PHE A 7 -12.15 -5.08 2.44
CA PHE A 7 -12.64 -6.45 2.59
C PHE A 7 -12.69 -7.18 1.24
N TYR A 8 -12.76 -8.51 1.33
CA TYR A 8 -13.01 -9.40 0.19
C TYR A 8 -14.47 -9.85 0.22
N PHE A 9 -15.05 -10.02 -0.97
CA PHE A 9 -16.39 -10.58 -1.11
C PHE A 9 -16.51 -11.40 -2.39
N ARG A 10 -17.51 -12.28 -2.44
CA ARG A 10 -17.89 -13.00 -3.66
C ARG A 10 -19.16 -12.38 -4.20
N ALA A 11 -19.23 -12.21 -5.51
CA ALA A 11 -20.46 -11.82 -6.19
C ALA A 11 -20.75 -12.85 -7.27
N GLU A 12 -22.03 -13.20 -7.37
CA GLU A 12 -22.52 -14.03 -8.45
C GLU A 12 -22.82 -13.12 -9.64
N THR A 13 -22.27 -13.48 -10.79
CA THR A 13 -22.68 -12.96 -12.09
C THR A 13 -23.41 -14.07 -12.82
N ASP A 14 -24.11 -13.75 -13.91
CA ASP A 14 -24.88 -14.73 -14.69
C ASP A 14 -24.01 -15.91 -15.20
N GLU A 15 -22.68 -15.73 -15.24
CA GLU A 15 -21.72 -16.69 -15.80
C GLU A 15 -20.92 -17.45 -14.74
N GLU A 16 -20.57 -16.82 -13.60
CA GLU A 16 -19.86 -17.46 -12.49
C GLU A 16 -19.93 -16.69 -11.16
N VAL A 17 -19.52 -17.38 -10.09
CA VAL A 17 -19.23 -16.75 -8.80
C VAL A 17 -17.78 -16.28 -8.76
N GLN A 18 -17.55 -14.98 -8.87
CA GLN A 18 -16.20 -14.38 -8.87
C GLN A 18 -15.87 -13.71 -7.52
N ALA A 19 -14.58 -13.75 -7.14
CA ALA A 19 -14.06 -13.05 -5.96
C ALA A 19 -13.59 -11.63 -6.30
N PHE A 20 -13.95 -10.69 -5.44
CA PHE A 20 -13.64 -9.27 -5.53
C PHE A 20 -13.03 -8.74 -4.24
N ALA A 21 -12.37 -7.60 -4.35
CA ALA A 21 -11.84 -6.83 -3.23
C ALA A 21 -12.35 -5.38 -3.33
N LEU A 22 -12.82 -4.83 -2.22
CA LEU A 22 -13.02 -3.38 -2.08
C LEU A 22 -11.69 -2.76 -1.64
N ILE A 23 -11.19 -1.84 -2.45
CA ILE A 23 -9.90 -1.18 -2.24
C ILE A 23 -10.12 0.31 -2.02
N ASP A 24 -9.57 0.85 -0.93
CA ASP A 24 -9.38 2.29 -0.76
C ASP A 24 -8.00 2.69 -1.29
N ARG A 25 -7.96 3.59 -2.28
CA ARG A 25 -6.72 3.89 -2.99
C ARG A 25 -5.87 4.90 -2.24
N TYR A 26 -4.59 4.60 -2.07
CA TYR A 26 -3.61 5.59 -1.62
C TYR A 26 -3.38 6.64 -2.71
N SER A 27 -2.92 7.83 -2.30
CA SER A 27 -2.45 8.85 -3.24
C SER A 27 -1.24 8.37 -4.04
N ASP A 28 -0.97 9.05 -5.15
CA ASP A 28 0.33 8.94 -5.81
C ASP A 28 1.46 9.36 -4.82
N PRO A 29 2.69 8.82 -4.99
CA PRO A 29 3.80 9.16 -4.11
C PRO A 29 4.15 10.65 -4.21
N ASP A 30 4.59 11.22 -3.10
CA ASP A 30 5.05 12.60 -3.08
C ASP A 30 6.28 12.79 -3.99
N PRO A 31 6.22 13.73 -4.95
CA PRO A 31 7.25 13.87 -5.96
C PRO A 31 8.60 14.36 -5.41
N GLU A 32 8.62 15.16 -4.33
CA GLU A 32 9.86 15.66 -3.71
C GLU A 32 10.59 14.47 -3.07
N PHE A 33 9.90 13.69 -2.25
CA PHE A 33 10.50 12.50 -1.62
C PHE A 33 10.85 11.40 -2.64
N TYR A 34 10.05 11.25 -3.68
CA TYR A 34 10.32 10.26 -4.72
C TYR A 34 11.60 10.59 -5.49
N GLU A 35 11.81 11.85 -5.88
CA GLU A 35 13.04 12.24 -6.59
C GLU A 35 14.27 12.30 -5.64
N ASP A 36 14.12 12.83 -4.43
CA ASP A 36 15.21 12.91 -3.44
C ASP A 36 15.72 11.54 -2.98
N SER A 37 14.84 10.52 -3.02
CA SER A 37 15.20 9.14 -2.71
C SER A 37 15.71 8.34 -3.92
N TYR A 38 16.02 9.00 -5.05
CA TYR A 38 16.35 8.31 -6.30
C TYR A 38 15.29 7.29 -6.71
N ARG A 39 14.01 7.65 -6.53
CA ARG A 39 12.83 6.87 -6.91
C ARG A 39 12.62 5.59 -6.11
N THR A 40 13.22 5.50 -4.93
CA THR A 40 13.12 4.32 -4.07
C THR A 40 12.03 4.44 -3.00
N LEU A 41 11.72 5.66 -2.54
CA LEU A 41 10.74 5.88 -1.49
C LEU A 41 9.37 6.26 -2.06
N TRP A 42 8.38 5.40 -1.86
CA TRP A 42 6.98 5.73 -2.11
C TRP A 42 6.33 6.22 -0.82
N SER A 43 6.26 7.54 -0.63
CA SER A 43 5.53 8.19 0.48
C SER A 43 4.14 8.59 0.01
N CYS A 44 3.11 7.91 0.48
CA CYS A 44 1.72 8.08 0.05
C CYS A 44 0.82 8.52 1.22
N GLN A 45 -0.28 9.19 0.90
CA GLN A 45 -1.37 9.48 1.84
C GLN A 45 -2.47 8.41 1.73
N PRO A 46 -3.07 7.98 2.85
CA PRO A 46 -4.22 7.08 2.84
C PRO A 46 -5.41 7.74 2.14
N GLY A 47 -6.21 6.95 1.42
CA GLY A 47 -7.41 7.41 0.72
C GLY A 47 -8.53 7.86 1.66
N GLY A 48 -8.48 7.46 2.93
CA GLY A 48 -9.42 7.89 3.97
C GLY A 48 -10.86 7.39 3.75
N GLY A 49 -11.04 6.32 2.99
CA GLY A 49 -12.34 5.77 2.61
C GLY A 49 -13.07 6.52 1.51
N VAL A 50 -12.43 7.52 0.88
CA VAL A 50 -13.05 8.37 -0.15
C VAL A 50 -12.80 7.85 -1.57
N HIS A 51 -11.74 7.07 -1.78
CA HIS A 51 -11.31 6.60 -3.10
C HIS A 51 -11.53 5.09 -3.30
N LEU A 52 -12.72 4.63 -2.94
CA LEU A 52 -13.12 3.23 -3.02
C LEU A 52 -13.27 2.75 -4.46
N SER A 53 -12.81 1.53 -4.71
CA SER A 53 -12.94 0.84 -5.99
C SER A 53 -13.06 -0.66 -5.77
N VAL A 54 -13.91 -1.31 -6.57
CA VAL A 54 -14.03 -2.78 -6.57
C VAL A 54 -13.15 -3.32 -7.70
N ILE A 55 -12.27 -4.26 -7.37
CA ILE A 55 -11.44 -4.97 -8.36
C ILE A 55 -11.62 -6.49 -8.22
N PRO A 56 -11.46 -7.27 -9.30
CA PRO A 56 -11.29 -8.71 -9.17
C PRO A 56 -10.11 -9.03 -8.26
N ALA A 57 -10.29 -9.93 -7.30
CA ALA A 57 -9.22 -10.26 -6.35
C ALA A 57 -7.95 -10.79 -7.06
N LYS A 58 -8.13 -11.47 -8.20
CA LYS A 58 -7.04 -11.96 -9.08
C LYS A 58 -6.17 -10.87 -9.72
N TRP A 59 -6.57 -9.60 -9.65
CA TRP A 59 -5.79 -8.47 -10.16
C TRP A 59 -4.82 -7.89 -9.13
N ILE A 60 -4.88 -8.34 -7.87
CA ILE A 60 -3.90 -7.97 -6.84
C ILE A 60 -2.58 -8.65 -7.17
N LEU A 61 -1.58 -7.85 -7.55
CA LEU A 61 -0.27 -8.36 -7.96
C LEU A 61 0.61 -8.76 -6.77
N ALA A 62 0.52 -8.02 -5.66
CA ALA A 62 1.31 -8.26 -4.45
C ALA A 62 0.61 -7.63 -3.24
N VAL A 63 0.89 -8.17 -2.06
CA VAL A 63 0.52 -7.57 -0.76
C VAL A 63 1.79 -7.02 -0.13
N VAL A 64 1.75 -5.75 0.24
CA VAL A 64 2.89 -4.98 0.73
C VAL A 64 2.55 -4.33 2.07
N ALA A 65 3.58 -4.00 2.86
CA ALA A 65 3.41 -3.26 4.11
C ALA A 65 3.62 -1.76 3.87
N LEU A 66 2.66 -0.95 4.31
CA LEU A 66 2.78 0.50 4.38
C LEU A 66 3.01 0.89 5.83
N VAL A 67 4.17 1.47 6.13
CA VAL A 67 4.58 1.81 7.50
C VAL A 67 4.40 3.31 7.70
N PRO A 68 3.77 3.76 8.79
CA PRO A 68 3.63 5.19 9.07
C PRO A 68 5.02 5.84 9.25
N HIS A 69 5.18 7.05 8.72
CA HIS A 69 6.42 7.82 8.92
C HIS A 69 6.65 8.25 10.38
N ASP A 70 5.63 8.14 11.24
CA ASP A 70 5.70 8.48 12.66
C ASP A 70 6.48 7.42 13.45
N LEU A 71 7.79 7.37 13.26
CA LEU A 71 8.69 6.51 14.04
C LEU A 71 9.58 7.38 14.93
N ALA A 72 9.24 7.32 16.22
CA ALA A 72 9.93 7.82 17.41
C ALA A 72 9.77 9.34 17.75
N PRO A 73 9.44 9.66 19.02
CA PRO A 73 9.60 11.01 19.54
C PRO A 73 11.07 11.42 19.46
N GLY A 74 11.37 12.43 18.65
CA GLY A 74 12.73 12.97 18.49
C GLY A 74 13.38 12.72 17.12
N ALA A 75 12.73 12.00 16.19
CA ALA A 75 13.20 11.91 14.81
C ALA A 75 12.94 13.25 14.10
N SER A 76 14.00 14.04 13.88
CA SER A 76 14.00 15.29 13.13
C SER A 76 13.99 15.09 11.60
N LEU A 77 13.35 14.03 11.13
CA LEU A 77 12.94 13.95 9.73
C LEU A 77 11.57 14.59 9.65
N ARG A 78 11.40 15.56 8.73
CA ARG A 78 10.18 16.36 8.51
C ARG A 78 8.94 15.60 8.99
N PHE A 79 8.30 16.08 10.05
CA PHE A 79 7.08 15.48 10.59
C PHE A 79 6.03 15.51 9.47
N LEU A 80 5.73 14.36 8.86
CA LEU A 80 4.74 14.21 7.80
C LEU A 80 3.53 13.46 8.36
N PRO A 81 2.68 14.14 9.14
CA PRO A 81 1.56 13.50 9.80
C PRO A 81 0.66 12.84 8.75
N GLY A 82 0.33 11.57 8.96
CA GLY A 82 -0.60 10.81 8.12
C GLY A 82 -0.03 10.30 6.80
N ARG A 83 1.30 10.26 6.62
CA ARG A 83 1.92 9.62 5.46
C ARG A 83 2.53 8.27 5.81
N TYR A 84 2.45 7.35 4.86
CA TYR A 84 2.98 6.00 4.96
C TYR A 84 4.00 5.79 3.85
N PHE A 85 5.11 5.11 4.17
CA PHE A 85 6.05 4.67 3.17
C PHE A 85 5.90 3.19 2.87
N LEU A 86 6.05 2.86 1.58
CA LEU A 86 6.09 1.48 1.14
C LEU A 86 7.40 0.85 1.61
N VAL A 87 7.29 -0.20 2.41
CA VAL A 87 8.40 -1.10 2.67
C VAL A 87 8.17 -2.33 1.80
N GLU A 88 9.03 -2.53 0.81
CA GLU A 88 9.16 -3.86 0.24
C GLU A 88 9.57 -4.77 1.39
N GLN A 89 8.73 -5.74 1.77
CA GLN A 89 9.17 -6.81 2.63
C GLN A 89 10.08 -7.69 1.76
N PRO A 90 11.42 -7.68 1.94
CA PRO A 90 12.23 -8.73 1.35
C PRO A 90 11.90 -9.96 2.17
N ARG A 91 10.88 -10.73 1.78
CA ARG A 91 10.56 -11.95 2.50
C ARG A 91 11.81 -12.83 2.47
N GLN A 92 12.46 -12.94 3.63
CA GLN A 92 13.04 -14.19 4.10
C GLN A 92 14.17 -14.83 3.26
N ASP A 93 14.89 -14.09 2.41
CA ASP A 93 16.07 -14.63 1.70
C ASP A 93 17.34 -14.75 2.58
N VAL A 94 17.28 -14.36 3.85
CA VAL A 94 18.41 -14.40 4.80
C VAL A 94 18.17 -15.37 5.97
N ILE A 95 17.50 -16.52 5.75
CA ILE A 95 17.43 -17.62 6.75
C ILE A 95 18.03 -18.93 6.19
N ARG A 96 18.78 -18.89 5.08
CA ARG A 96 19.57 -20.04 4.60
C ARG A 96 20.92 -19.63 4.01
N MET A 97 21.76 -19.01 4.84
CA MET A 97 23.22 -19.06 4.70
C MET A 97 23.80 -19.33 6.08
N GLY A 98 23.95 -20.62 6.41
CA GLY A 98 24.46 -21.11 7.69
C GLY A 98 23.84 -22.46 8.04
#